data_AF-A0A7J9EE45-F1
#
_entry.id   AF-A0A7J9EE45-F1
#
_cell.length_a   1.000
_cell.length_b   1.000
_cell.length_c   1.000
_cell.angle_alpha   90.00
_cell.angle_beta   90.00
_cell.angle_gamma   90.00
#
_symmetry.space_group_name_H-M   'P 1'
#
loop_
_entity.id
_entity.type
_entity.pdbx_description
1 polymer ?
#
loop_
_entity_poly.entity_id
_entity_poly.type
_entity_poly.pdbx_seq_one_letter_code
_entity_poly.pdbx_strand_id
1 'polypeptide(L)'
;MQKRLSIPATVSRMLKYIPELQSQVEILLQKKQQILSTICKQDDHDLSNQHHQNKTKLSDGFKVSPFTVSGTKVSDTEATIQISTFGPTSQGIPPLSPILRGLEEDGLFLTDASCFESFGGRVFYNLNFQVETTYNLEAMLLVLNEKLLSLYKKRKA
;
A
#
# COMPACT_ATOMS: atom_id res chain seq x y z
N MET A 1 46.54 -2.43 -4.04
CA MET A 1 47.26 -3.69 -3.79
C MET A 1 46.33 -4.69 -3.11
N GLN A 2 46.04 -5.83 -3.72
CA GLN A 2 45.31 -6.92 -3.04
C GLN A 2 46.28 -7.62 -2.09
N LYS A 3 46.01 -7.54 -0.78
CA LYS A 3 46.82 -8.17 0.26
C LYS A 3 46.60 -9.68 0.18
N ARG A 4 47.52 -10.42 -0.44
CA ARG A 4 47.43 -11.89 -0.51
C ARG A 4 47.68 -12.46 0.88
N LEU A 5 46.67 -13.09 1.46
CA LEU A 5 46.78 -13.76 2.74
C LEU A 5 47.46 -15.12 2.55
N SER A 6 48.37 -15.46 3.46
CA SER A 6 48.95 -16.79 3.49
C SER A 6 47.86 -17.82 3.80
N ILE A 7 48.05 -19.08 3.36
CA ILE A 7 47.10 -20.16 3.61
C ILE A 7 46.75 -20.27 5.11
N PRO A 8 47.72 -20.22 6.06
CA PRO A 8 47.40 -20.23 7.49
C PRO A 8 46.56 -19.02 7.95
N ALA A 9 46.81 -17.82 7.41
CA ALA A 9 46.02 -16.64 7.74
C ALA A 9 44.57 -16.75 7.23
N THR A 10 44.38 -17.34 6.06
CA THR A 10 43.05 -17.64 5.50
C THR A 10 42.31 -18.66 6.34
N VAL A 11 42.96 -19.78 6.72
CA VAL A 11 42.37 -20.81 7.58
C VAL A 11 41.99 -20.23 8.94
N SER A 12 42.86 -19.42 9.55
CA SER A 12 42.59 -18.78 10.85
C SER A 12 41.38 -17.82 10.79
N ARG A 13 41.19 -17.11 9.66
CA ARG A 13 40.01 -16.27 9.43
C ARG A 13 38.74 -17.09 9.20
N MET A 14 38.82 -18.17 8.42
CA MET A 14 37.69 -19.07 8.17
C MET A 14 37.20 -19.73 9.46
N LEU A 15 38.11 -20.15 10.34
CA LEU A 15 37.77 -20.74 11.63
C LEU A 15 36.99 -19.79 12.56
N LYS A 16 37.12 -18.46 12.37
CA LYS A 16 36.33 -17.45 13.08
C LYS A 16 35.02 -17.12 12.33
N TYR A 17 35.09 -17.03 11.02
CA TYR A 17 33.99 -16.58 10.19
C TYR A 17 32.88 -17.63 10.03
N ILE A 18 33.22 -18.93 10.00
CA ILE A 18 32.23 -20.01 9.87
C ILE A 18 31.28 -20.04 11.09
N PRO A 19 31.77 -20.06 12.36
CA PRO A 19 30.88 -19.97 13.52
C PRO A 19 30.06 -18.67 13.57
N GLU A 20 30.65 -17.55 13.16
CA GLU A 20 29.97 -16.26 13.09
C GLU A 20 28.78 -16.29 12.12
N LEU A 21 28.97 -16.85 10.93
CA LEU A 21 27.91 -17.04 9.96
C LEU A 21 26.82 -17.99 10.45
N GLN A 22 27.20 -19.08 11.12
CA GLN A 22 26.24 -20.02 11.70
C GLN A 22 25.34 -19.33 12.73
N SER A 23 25.92 -18.50 13.60
CA SER A 23 25.16 -17.69 14.56
C SER A 23 24.20 -16.72 13.88
N GLN A 24 24.65 -16.04 12.82
CA GLN A 24 23.79 -15.12 12.06
C GLN A 24 22.58 -15.84 11.42
N VAL A 25 22.79 -17.03 10.87
CA VAL A 25 21.70 -17.84 10.29
C VAL A 25 20.70 -18.27 11.35
N GLU A 26 21.16 -18.68 12.54
CA GLU A 26 20.28 -19.08 13.64
C GLU A 26 19.42 -17.91 14.14
N ILE A 27 20.03 -16.72 14.30
CA ILE A 27 19.29 -15.49 14.64
C ILE A 27 18.24 -15.16 13.58
N LEU A 28 18.57 -15.29 12.29
CA LEU A 28 17.63 -15.05 11.20
C LEU A 28 16.49 -16.08 11.20
N LEU A 29 16.77 -17.33 11.50
CA LEU A 29 15.76 -18.38 11.61
C LEU A 29 14.80 -18.11 12.76
N GLN A 30 15.32 -17.71 13.93
CA GLN A 30 14.51 -17.30 15.08
C GLN A 30 13.61 -16.10 14.75
N LYS A 31 14.16 -15.06 14.11
CA LYS A 31 13.37 -13.88 13.66
C LYS A 31 12.29 -14.27 12.66
N LYS A 32 12.60 -15.12 11.70
CA LYS A 32 11.62 -15.67 10.75
C LYS A 32 10.49 -16.39 11.48
N GLN A 33 10.82 -17.28 12.41
CA GLN A 33 9.81 -18.02 13.19
C GLN A 33 8.98 -17.08 14.08
N GLN A 34 9.58 -16.08 14.70
CA GLN A 34 8.88 -15.08 15.50
C GLN A 34 7.86 -14.32 14.65
N ILE A 35 8.28 -13.79 13.49
CA ILE A 35 7.38 -13.09 12.55
C ILE A 35 6.23 -13.99 12.11
N LEU A 36 6.53 -15.23 11.70
CA LEU A 36 5.51 -16.20 11.31
C LEU A 36 4.56 -16.52 12.46
N SER A 37 5.05 -16.62 13.69
CA SER A 37 4.21 -16.87 14.87
C SER A 37 3.30 -15.68 15.19
N THR A 38 3.75 -14.45 15.00
CA THR A 38 2.93 -13.25 15.18
C THR A 38 1.83 -13.18 14.13
N ILE A 39 2.15 -13.47 12.86
CA ILE A 39 1.18 -13.55 11.78
C ILE A 39 0.16 -14.66 12.05
N CYS A 40 0.61 -15.86 12.40
CA CYS A 40 -0.27 -17.01 12.66
C CYS A 40 -1.18 -16.78 13.88
N LYS A 41 -0.71 -16.08 14.92
CA LYS A 41 -1.55 -15.70 16.08
C LYS A 41 -2.59 -14.65 15.73
N GLN A 42 -2.33 -13.83 14.71
CA GLN A 42 -3.28 -12.86 14.20
C GLN A 42 -4.35 -13.55 13.34
N ASP A 43 -3.99 -14.64 12.67
CA ASP A 43 -4.91 -15.49 11.94
C ASP A 43 -5.70 -16.47 12.85
N ASP A 44 -5.20 -16.85 14.03
CA ASP A 44 -5.90 -17.83 14.91
C ASP A 44 -7.14 -17.23 15.62
N HIS A 45 -7.29 -15.90 15.62
CA HIS A 45 -8.54 -15.24 16.01
C HIS A 45 -9.58 -15.15 14.87
N ASP A 46 -9.22 -15.51 13.63
CA ASP A 46 -10.09 -15.41 12.44
C ASP A 46 -10.20 -16.69 11.59
N LEU A 47 -9.46 -17.77 11.89
CA LEU A 47 -9.36 -18.95 10.99
C LEU A 47 -10.31 -20.14 11.29
N SER A 48 -11.36 -19.98 12.08
CA SER A 48 -12.35 -21.07 12.20
C SER A 48 -13.34 -21.17 11.05
N ASN A 49 -13.31 -20.32 10.02
CA ASN A 49 -14.12 -20.52 8.82
C ASN A 49 -13.49 -19.89 7.57
N GLN A 50 -13.58 -20.62 6.44
CA GLN A 50 -13.29 -20.18 5.07
C GLN A 50 -11.90 -20.50 4.49
N HIS A 51 -11.47 -21.75 4.62
CA HIS A 51 -10.92 -22.41 3.44
C HIS A 51 -12.05 -23.24 2.81
N HIS A 52 -12.28 -23.02 1.51
CA HIS A 52 -13.27 -23.63 0.61
C HIS A 52 -14.49 -22.77 0.27
N GLN A 53 -14.37 -22.13 -0.90
CA GLN A 53 -15.43 -21.76 -1.84
C GLN A 53 -16.32 -20.56 -1.49
N ASN A 54 -16.64 -19.81 -2.56
CA ASN A 54 -17.66 -18.76 -2.73
C ASN A 54 -17.02 -17.38 -3.00
N LYS A 55 -16.74 -17.01 -4.25
CA LYS A 55 -17.75 -16.43 -5.15
C LYS A 55 -18.89 -15.75 -4.39
N THR A 56 -18.83 -14.42 -4.35
CA THR A 56 -19.99 -13.52 -4.25
C THR A 56 -20.67 -13.46 -2.89
N LYS A 57 -20.90 -12.22 -2.43
CA LYS A 57 -21.68 -11.81 -1.25
C LYS A 57 -20.90 -11.84 0.07
N LEU A 58 -20.02 -10.84 0.21
CA LEU A 58 -19.82 -10.22 1.52
C LEU A 58 -21.19 -9.80 2.04
N SER A 59 -21.41 -10.17 3.29
CA SER A 59 -22.65 -10.13 4.05
C SER A 59 -23.33 -8.75 4.10
N ASP A 60 -24.65 -8.84 4.10
CA ASP A 60 -25.67 -7.81 4.12
C ASP A 60 -25.71 -7.01 5.44
N GLY A 61 -24.60 -6.35 5.80
CA GLY A 61 -24.54 -5.59 7.06
C GLY A 61 -23.40 -4.59 7.19
N PHE A 62 -22.30 -4.73 6.44
CA PHE A 62 -21.22 -3.74 6.44
C PHE A 62 -21.20 -3.05 5.07
N LYS A 63 -21.75 -1.83 4.99
CA LYS A 63 -21.63 -0.97 3.80
C LYS A 63 -20.16 -0.56 3.63
N VAL A 64 -19.33 -1.46 3.09
CA VAL A 64 -17.95 -1.13 2.70
C VAL A 64 -18.04 -0.08 1.62
N SER A 65 -17.47 1.10 1.86
CA SER A 65 -17.35 2.14 0.84
C SER A 65 -16.65 1.57 -0.41
N PRO A 66 -17.15 1.83 -1.63
CA PRO A 66 -16.58 1.28 -2.86
C PRO A 66 -15.13 1.74 -3.11
N PHE A 67 -14.71 2.79 -2.43
CA PHE A 67 -13.34 3.27 -2.40
C PHE A 67 -13.03 3.94 -1.06
N THR A 68 -11.76 4.11 -0.77
CA THR A 68 -11.24 4.85 0.38
C THR A 68 -10.23 5.87 -0.13
N VAL A 69 -10.37 7.12 0.31
CA VAL A 69 -9.46 8.22 -0.02
C VAL A 69 -8.73 8.63 1.25
N SER A 70 -7.41 8.72 1.18
CA SER A 70 -6.56 9.29 2.21
C SER A 70 -5.59 10.29 1.58
N GLY A 71 -5.03 11.18 2.38
CA GLY A 71 -4.01 12.09 1.89
C GLY A 71 -3.12 12.59 3.01
N THR A 72 -1.92 12.99 2.63
CA THR A 72 -0.88 13.45 3.51
C THR A 72 -0.20 14.66 2.91
N LYS A 73 -0.02 15.72 3.72
CA LYS A 73 0.81 16.86 3.35
C LYS A 73 2.28 16.42 3.42
N VAL A 74 3.00 16.53 2.31
CA VAL A 74 4.42 16.15 2.21
C VAL A 74 5.30 17.34 2.56
N SER A 75 4.93 18.52 2.08
CA SER A 75 5.59 19.80 2.37
C SER A 75 4.58 20.95 2.32
N ASP A 76 5.01 22.19 2.53
CA ASP A 76 4.11 23.35 2.42
C ASP A 76 3.50 23.53 1.04
N THR A 77 4.15 23.00 0.01
CA THR A 77 3.72 23.11 -1.39
C THR A 77 3.43 21.76 -2.02
N GLU A 78 3.45 20.65 -1.28
CA GLU A 78 3.25 19.31 -1.86
C GLU A 78 2.33 18.42 -1.02
N ALA A 79 1.48 17.68 -1.71
CA ALA A 79 0.51 16.76 -1.13
C ALA A 79 0.52 15.41 -1.85
N THR A 80 0.33 14.33 -1.11
CA THR A 80 0.07 13.02 -1.70
C THR A 80 -1.34 12.60 -1.34
N ILE A 81 -2.10 12.14 -2.33
CA ILE A 81 -3.43 11.54 -2.18
C ILE A 81 -3.33 10.08 -2.57
N GLN A 82 -3.87 9.20 -1.73
CA GLN A 82 -4.01 7.79 -2.02
C GLN A 82 -5.49 7.43 -2.14
N ILE A 83 -5.84 6.77 -3.23
CA ILE A 83 -7.18 6.25 -3.47
C ILE A 83 -7.08 4.74 -3.60
N SER A 84 -7.91 4.01 -2.85
CA SER A 84 -7.97 2.55 -2.95
C SER A 84 -9.37 2.06 -3.29
N THR A 85 -9.46 1.03 -4.13
CA THR A 85 -10.72 0.44 -4.57
C THR A 85 -10.55 -1.06 -4.85
N PHE A 86 -11.61 -1.86 -4.75
CA PHE A 86 -11.58 -3.26 -5.18
C PHE A 86 -11.91 -3.38 -6.68
N GLY A 87 -11.13 -4.15 -7.45
CA GLY A 87 -11.51 -4.69 -8.77
C GLY A 87 -11.90 -6.18 -8.66
N PRO A 88 -12.70 -6.81 -9.57
CA PRO A 88 -13.04 -6.44 -10.96
C PRO A 88 -14.51 -6.73 -11.41
N THR A 89 -15.29 -5.76 -11.94
CA THR A 89 -16.54 -6.06 -12.73
C THR A 89 -16.96 -4.82 -13.55
N SER A 90 -16.48 -4.63 -14.79
CA SER A 90 -17.00 -3.64 -15.78
C SER A 90 -17.09 -2.15 -15.40
N GLN A 91 -16.88 -1.78 -14.14
CA GLN A 91 -17.14 -0.45 -13.58
C GLN A 91 -16.04 -0.07 -12.57
N GLY A 92 -14.76 -0.16 -12.94
CA GLY A 92 -13.61 0.24 -12.10
C GLY A 92 -13.70 1.67 -11.55
N ILE A 93 -12.63 2.24 -11.00
CA ILE A 93 -12.68 3.65 -10.54
C ILE A 93 -13.31 4.55 -11.64
N PRO A 94 -14.22 5.48 -11.27
CA PRO A 94 -14.75 6.43 -12.24
C PRO A 94 -13.58 7.15 -12.93
N PRO A 95 -13.71 7.57 -14.19
CA PRO A 95 -12.61 8.21 -14.88
C PRO A 95 -12.13 9.36 -13.99
N LEU A 96 -10.86 9.32 -13.57
CA LEU A 96 -10.33 10.32 -12.66
C LEU A 96 -10.11 11.65 -13.40
N SER A 97 -10.14 11.65 -14.74
CA SER A 97 -9.90 12.84 -15.55
C SER A 97 -10.76 14.06 -15.21
N PRO A 98 -12.08 13.98 -14.93
CA PRO A 98 -12.87 15.15 -14.56
C PRO A 98 -12.55 15.62 -13.13
N ILE A 99 -12.18 14.69 -12.26
CA ILE A 99 -11.80 15.00 -10.89
C ILE A 99 -10.45 15.72 -10.87
N LEU A 100 -9.45 15.15 -11.56
CA LEU A 100 -8.12 15.72 -11.70
C LEU A 100 -8.18 17.11 -12.33
N ARG A 101 -8.99 17.30 -13.37
CA ARG A 101 -9.23 18.63 -13.96
C ARG A 101 -9.77 19.62 -12.93
N GLY A 102 -10.75 19.22 -12.13
CA GLY A 102 -11.29 20.09 -11.08
C GLY A 102 -10.24 20.43 -10.01
N LEU A 103 -9.36 19.49 -9.67
CA LEU A 103 -8.25 19.75 -8.75
C LEU A 103 -7.22 20.72 -9.35
N GLU A 104 -6.92 20.61 -10.64
CA GLU A 104 -6.05 21.56 -11.36
C GLU A 104 -6.65 22.97 -11.41
N GLU A 105 -7.96 23.09 -11.65
CA GLU A 105 -8.69 24.37 -11.58
C GLU A 105 -8.67 24.98 -10.16
N ASP A 106 -8.64 24.15 -9.12
CA ASP A 106 -8.53 24.54 -7.72
C ASP A 106 -7.07 24.88 -7.29
N GLY A 107 -6.10 24.85 -8.23
CA GLY A 107 -4.69 25.21 -7.98
C GLY A 107 -3.81 24.05 -7.47
N LEU A 108 -4.26 22.80 -7.63
CA LEU A 108 -3.48 21.59 -7.33
C LEU A 108 -2.98 20.96 -8.63
N PHE A 109 -1.68 21.05 -8.87
CA PHE A 109 -1.06 20.54 -10.09
C PHE A 109 -0.53 19.12 -9.86
N LEU A 110 -1.02 18.16 -10.65
CA LEU A 110 -0.54 16.77 -10.58
C LEU A 110 0.92 16.72 -11.08
N THR A 111 1.84 16.28 -10.23
CA THR A 111 3.27 16.15 -10.55
C THR A 111 3.66 14.73 -10.89
N ASP A 112 3.10 13.76 -10.16
CA ASP A 112 3.39 12.34 -10.36
C ASP A 112 2.16 11.49 -10.04
N ALA A 113 2.03 10.37 -10.75
CA ALA A 113 0.95 9.43 -10.56
C ALA A 113 1.44 8.00 -10.76
N SER A 114 1.09 7.13 -9.83
CA SER A 114 1.36 5.69 -9.92
C SER A 114 0.16 4.88 -9.49
N CYS A 115 0.09 3.64 -9.97
CA CYS A 115 -0.89 2.68 -9.50
C CYS A 115 -0.26 1.31 -9.32
N PHE A 116 -0.82 0.54 -8.38
CA PHE A 116 -0.47 -0.86 -8.20
C PHE A 116 -1.69 -1.64 -7.71
N GLU A 117 -1.76 -2.91 -8.09
CA GLU A 117 -2.72 -3.86 -7.55
C GLU A 117 -2.09 -4.60 -6.37
N SER A 118 -2.75 -4.60 -5.23
CA SER A 118 -2.35 -5.40 -4.08
C SER A 118 -2.89 -6.81 -4.18
N PHE A 119 -2.35 -7.68 -3.33
CA PHE A 119 -2.98 -8.97 -3.03
C PHE A 119 -4.45 -8.75 -2.62
N GLY A 120 -5.34 -9.61 -3.12
CA GLY A 120 -6.79 -9.48 -2.90
C GLY A 120 -7.54 -8.59 -3.89
N GLY A 121 -6.93 -8.19 -5.01
CA GLY A 121 -7.61 -7.49 -6.11
C GLY A 121 -7.94 -6.02 -5.84
N ARG A 122 -7.33 -5.42 -4.81
CA ARG A 122 -7.50 -4.00 -4.50
C ARG A 122 -6.46 -3.19 -5.27
N VAL A 123 -6.90 -2.20 -6.01
CA VAL A 123 -6.03 -1.27 -6.74
C VAL A 123 -5.84 -0.01 -5.92
N PHE A 124 -4.59 0.42 -5.80
CA PHE A 124 -4.18 1.66 -5.15
C PHE A 124 -3.67 2.64 -6.21
N TYR A 125 -4.11 3.88 -6.10
CA TYR A 125 -3.69 5.02 -6.91
C TYR A 125 -3.00 5.99 -5.98
N ASN A 126 -1.76 6.34 -6.29
CA ASN A 126 -1.01 7.38 -5.60
C ASN A 126 -0.89 8.57 -6.54
N LEU A 127 -1.32 9.74 -6.07
CA LEU A 127 -1.36 10.98 -6.82
C LEU A 127 -0.60 12.04 -6.02
N ASN A 128 0.46 12.59 -6.61
CA ASN A 128 1.28 13.63 -6.00
C ASN A 128 0.94 14.98 -6.63
N PHE A 129 0.67 15.98 -5.79
CA PHE A 129 0.27 17.31 -6.20
C PHE A 129 1.24 18.35 -5.69
N GLN A 130 1.53 19.35 -6.52
CA GLN A 130 2.11 20.61 -6.13
C GLN A 130 1.00 21.63 -5.93
N VAL A 131 1.10 22.45 -4.87
CA VAL A 131 0.08 23.41 -4.49
C VAL A 131 0.66 24.82 -4.46
N GLU A 132 -0.01 25.73 -5.14
CA GLU A 132 0.43 27.13 -5.28
C GLU A 132 -0.05 28.01 -4.11
N THR A 133 -1.10 27.60 -3.40
CA THR A 133 -1.69 28.34 -2.28
C THR A 133 -1.88 27.48 -1.03
N THR A 134 -2.06 28.12 0.13
CA THR A 134 -2.38 27.42 1.37
C THR A 134 -3.69 26.67 1.22
N TYR A 135 -3.63 25.34 1.22
CA TYR A 135 -4.79 24.48 1.00
C TYR A 135 -5.17 23.72 2.27
N ASN A 136 -6.47 23.55 2.49
CA ASN A 136 -6.98 22.68 3.55
C ASN A 136 -7.11 21.25 2.99
N LEU A 137 -6.12 20.40 3.32
CA LEU A 137 -6.06 19.02 2.85
C LEU A 137 -7.28 18.19 3.30
N GLU A 138 -7.79 18.39 4.51
CA GLU A 138 -8.96 17.63 5.00
C GLU A 138 -10.24 17.98 4.22
N ALA A 139 -10.47 19.27 3.98
CA ALA A 139 -11.61 19.73 3.19
C ALA A 139 -11.54 19.21 1.75
N MET A 140 -10.35 19.23 1.15
CA MET A 140 -10.13 18.70 -0.19
C MET A 140 -10.38 17.19 -0.25
N LEU A 141 -9.89 16.41 0.72
CA LEU A 141 -10.13 14.97 0.78
C LEU A 141 -11.62 14.66 0.90
N LEU A 142 -12.37 15.45 1.68
CA LEU A 142 -13.82 15.29 1.81
C LEU A 142 -14.53 15.53 0.46
N VAL A 143 -14.22 16.64 -0.22
CA VAL A 143 -14.79 16.98 -1.54
C VAL A 143 -14.44 15.93 -2.57
N LEU A 144 -13.20 15.44 -2.57
CA LEU A 144 -12.74 14.39 -3.47
C LEU A 144 -13.52 13.08 -3.26
N ASN A 145 -13.70 12.68 -2.00
CA ASN A 145 -14.47 11.51 -1.63
C ASN A 145 -15.93 11.65 -2.13
N GLU A 146 -16.58 12.79 -1.89
CA GLU A 146 -17.93 13.07 -2.37
C GLU A 146 -18.05 13.05 -3.90
N LYS A 147 -17.11 13.68 -4.61
CA LYS A 147 -17.04 13.67 -6.09
C LYS A 147 -16.93 12.23 -6.61
N LEU A 148 -16.03 11.43 -6.05
CA LEU A 148 -15.89 10.01 -6.40
C LEU A 148 -17.19 9.23 -6.12
N LEU A 149 -17.88 9.52 -5.02
CA LEU A 149 -19.12 8.83 -4.63
C LEU A 149 -20.25 9.18 -5.60
N SER A 150 -20.31 10.44 -6.03
CA SER A 150 -21.29 10.92 -7.00
C SER A 150 -21.12 10.25 -8.37
N LEU A 151 -19.87 10.13 -8.86
CA LEU A 151 -19.56 9.48 -10.14
C LEU A 151 -19.84 7.98 -10.10
N TYR A 152 -19.54 7.34 -8.97
CA TYR A 152 -19.84 5.93 -8.76
C TYR A 152 -21.35 5.66 -8.78
N LYS A 153 -22.16 6.52 -8.13
CA LYS A 153 -23.63 6.41 -8.16
C LYS A 153 -24.20 6.64 -9.56
N LYS A 154 -23.71 7.63 -10.31
CA LYS A 154 -24.16 7.93 -11.69
C LYS A 154 -23.93 6.77 -12.66
N ARG A 155 -22.96 5.89 -12.42
CA ARG A 155 -22.74 4.68 -13.22
C ARG A 155 -23.66 3.49 -12.88
N LYS A 156 -24.30 3.52 -11.71
CA LYS A 156 -25.23 2.47 -11.27
C LYS A 156 -26.69 2.75 -11.63
N ALA A 157 -27.02 4.00 -11.97
CA ALA A 157 -28.33 4.40 -12.48
C ALA A 157 -28.41 4.18 -13.99
#